data_AF-A0A1T4WF78-F1
#
_entry.id   AF-A0A1T4WF78-F1
#
_cell.length_a   1.000
_cell.length_b   1.000
_cell.length_c   1.000
_cell.angle_alpha   90.00
_cell.angle_beta   90.00
_cell.angle_gamma   90.00
#
_symmetry.space_group_name_H-M   'P 1'
#
loop_
_entity.id
_entity.type
_entity.pdbx_description
1 polymer ?
#
loop_
_entity_poly.entity_id
_entity_poly.type
_entity_poly.pdbx_seq_one_letter_code
_entity_poly.pdbx_strand_id
1 'polypeptide(L)' 'MITQDMIVLDIVEKYPKTEKIFKEYDVLIGKCLLCNHLFDSIENISKLYKINIDEMIYKLNSSIN' A
#
# COMPACT_ATOMS: atom_id res chain seq x y z
N MET A 1 7.83 9.46 6.04
CA MET A 1 6.42 9.78 5.80
C MET A 1 6.09 9.32 4.40
N ILE A 2 5.07 8.48 4.26
CA ILE A 2 4.61 7.86 3.01
C ILE A 2 3.49 8.72 2.41
N THR A 3 3.53 8.92 1.09
CA THR A 3 2.57 9.74 0.32
C THR A 3 1.96 8.94 -0.84
N GLN A 4 0.86 9.42 -1.40
CA GLN A 4 0.06 8.69 -2.39
C GLN A 4 0.77 8.37 -3.72
N ASP A 5 1.77 9.18 -4.07
CA ASP A 5 2.57 9.09 -5.29
C ASP A 5 3.70 8.06 -5.20
N MET A 6 4.01 7.57 -3.99
CA MET A 6 5.04 6.56 -3.78
C MET A 6 4.64 5.20 -4.37
N ILE A 7 5.63 4.50 -4.92
CA ILE A 7 5.49 3.14 -5.46
C ILE A 7 5.55 2.11 -4.33
N VAL A 8 4.74 1.05 -4.42
CA VAL A 8 4.69 -0.03 -3.42
C VAL A 8 6.06 -0.62 -3.15
N LEU A 9 6.86 -0.92 -4.19
CA LEU A 9 8.23 -1.43 -4.06
C LEU A 9 9.11 -0.51 -3.21
N ASP A 10 9.15 0.78 -3.53
CA ASP A 10 9.97 1.75 -2.81
C ASP A 10 9.58 1.84 -1.33
N ILE A 11 8.27 1.71 -1.05
CA ILE A 11 7.74 1.73 0.32
C ILE A 11 8.19 0.49 1.08
N VAL A 12 8.01 -0.72 0.53
CA VAL A 12 8.38 -1.96 1.24
C VAL A 12 9.89 -2.13 1.38
N GLU A 13 10.68 -1.64 0.42
CA GLU A 13 12.14 -1.63 0.50
C GLU A 13 12.61 -0.70 1.63
N LYS A 14 12.07 0.53 1.67
CA LYS A 14 12.44 1.53 2.68
C LYS A 14 11.86 1.23 4.07
N TYR A 15 10.68 0.61 4.12
CA TYR A 15 9.91 0.37 5.33
C TYR A 15 9.35 -1.07 5.38
N PRO A 16 10.17 -2.11 5.60
CA PRO A 16 9.71 -3.51 5.52
C PRO A 16 8.49 -3.86 6.39
N LYS A 17 8.27 -3.14 7.49
CA LYS A 17 7.08 -3.32 8.36
C LYS A 17 5.75 -3.05 7.65
N THR A 18 5.75 -2.23 6.59
CA THR A 18 4.54 -1.91 5.82
C THR A 18 4.03 -3.09 5.00
N GLU A 19 4.86 -4.13 4.76
CA GLU A 19 4.45 -5.35 4.04
C GLU A 19 3.18 -5.97 4.66
N LYS A 20 3.08 -5.97 5.99
CA LYS A 20 1.91 -6.48 6.70
C LYS A 20 0.65 -5.68 6.36
N ILE A 21 0.76 -4.36 6.24
CA ILE A 21 -0.36 -3.48 5.89
C ILE A 21 -0.86 -3.80 4.49
N PHE A 22 0.05 -3.97 3.51
CA PHE A 22 -0.34 -4.37 2.15
C PHE A 22 -1.05 -5.74 2.13
N LYS A 23 -0.58 -6.71 2.91
CA LYS A 23 -1.24 -8.03 3.04
C LYS A 23 -2.65 -7.97 3.62
N GLU A 24 -2.95 -7.01 4.48
CA GLU A 24 -4.33 -6.81 4.98
C GLU A 24 -5.28 -6.41 3.84
N TYR A 25 -4.78 -5.68 2.84
CA TYR A 25 -5.56 -5.32 1.66
C TYR A 25 -5.72 -6.45 0.66
N ASP A 26 -4.87 -7.50 0.68
CA ASP A 26 -4.99 -8.65 -0.22
C ASP A 26 -6.37 -9.32 -0.14
N VAL A 27 -6.92 -9.42 1.08
CA VAL A 27 -8.26 -9.97 1.35
C VAL A 27 -9.34 -9.08 0.75
N LEU A 28 -9.14 -7.76 0.80
CA LEU A 28 -10.10 -6.78 0.30
C LEU A 28 -10.12 -6.72 -1.24
N ILE A 29 -8.96 -6.86 -1.88
CA ILE A 29 -8.84 -6.83 -3.35
C ILE A 29 -8.98 -8.21 -4.01
N GLY A 30 -8.98 -9.29 -3.22
CA GLY A 30 -9.10 -10.67 -3.69
C GLY A 30 -7.87 -11.19 -4.45
N LYS A 31 -6.72 -10.53 -4.32
CA LYS A 31 -5.45 -10.89 -4.95
C LYS A 31 -4.28 -10.39 -4.12
N CYS A 32 -3.09 -10.96 -4.33
CA CYS A 32 -1.87 -10.47 -3.70
C CYS A 32 -1.48 -9.09 -4.29
N LEU A 33 -1.60 -8.01 -3.51
CA LEU A 33 -1.26 -6.65 -3.90
C LEU A 33 0.22 -6.55 -4.28
N LEU A 34 1.10 -7.11 -3.44
CA LEU A 34 2.55 -7.11 -3.69
C LEU A 34 2.96 -7.90 -4.93
N CYS A 35 2.12 -8.83 -5.40
CA CYS A 35 2.41 -9.64 -6.58
C CYS A 35 1.89 -8.97 -7.87
N ASN A 36 0.78 -8.24 -7.78
CA ASN A 36 0.08 -7.68 -8.93
C ASN A 36 0.31 -6.18 -9.12
N HIS A 37 0.71 -5.46 -8.07
CA HIS A 37 0.79 -4.00 -8.00
C HIS A 37 2.09 -3.50 -7.36
N LEU A 38 3.15 -4.31 -7.39
CA LEU A 38 4.44 -3.97 -6.78
C LEU A 38 5.03 -2.66 -7.33
N PHE A 39 4.78 -2.39 -8.61
CA PHE A 39 5.32 -1.23 -9.33
C PHE A 39 4.29 -0.11 -9.52
N ASP A 40 3.13 -0.20 -8.86
CA ASP A 40 2.09 0.83 -8.91
C ASP A 40 2.20 1.79 -7.72
N SER A 41 1.69 3.00 -7.89
CA SER A 41 1.54 3.96 -6.80
C SER A 41 0.36 3.59 -5.89
N ILE A 42 0.39 4.07 -4.64
CA ILE A 42 -0.75 3.96 -3.73
C ILE A 42 -2.02 4.56 -4.36
N GLU A 43 -1.90 5.70 -5.02
CA GLU A 43 -3.03 6.38 -5.69
C GLU A 43 -3.67 5.50 -6.77
N ASN A 44 -2.86 4.86 -7.61
CA ASN A 44 -3.37 3.98 -8.68
C ASN A 44 -4.12 2.77 -8.09
N ILE A 45 -3.57 2.16 -7.04
CA ILE A 45 -4.19 1.03 -6.34
C ILE A 45 -5.53 1.46 -5.71
N SER A 46 -5.55 2.62 -5.04
CA SER A 46 -6.76 3.17 -4.44
C SER A 46 -7.86 3.39 -5.48
N LYS A 47 -7.53 4.00 -6.63
CA LYS A 47 -8.49 4.22 -7.72
C LYS A 47 -8.99 2.91 -8.33
N LEU A 48 -8.09 1.95 -8.57
CA LEU A 48 -8.42 0.67 -9.20
C LEU A 48 -9.37 -0.18 -8.35
N TYR A 49 -9.15 -0.21 -7.03
CA TYR A 49 -9.91 -1.04 -6.10
C TYR A 49 -10.95 -0.27 -5.28
N LYS A 50 -11.10 1.03 -5.50
CA LYS A 50 -11.97 1.92 -4.71
C LYS A 50 -11.67 1.86 -3.21
N ILE A 51 -10.39 1.76 -2.86
CA ILE A 51 -9.92 1.76 -1.46
C ILE A 51 -9.82 3.20 -0.98
N ASN A 52 -10.18 3.45 0.28
CA ASN A 52 -9.95 4.74 0.90
C ASN A 52 -8.44 5.02 1.02
N ILE A 53 -7.96 5.99 0.25
CA ILE A 53 -6.53 6.32 0.17
C ILE A 53 -6.00 6.90 1.49
N ASP A 54 -6.80 7.72 2.16
CA ASP A 54 -6.40 8.37 3.41
C ASP A 54 -6.23 7.34 4.52
N GLU A 55 -7.10 6.33 4.57
CA GLU A 55 -6.99 5.21 5.51
C GLU A 55 -5.73 4.38 5.27
N MET A 56 -5.45 4.08 4.00
CA MET A 56 -4.26 3.30 3.62
C MET A 56 -2.97 4.06 3.98
N ILE A 57 -2.87 5.34 3.63
CA ILE A 57 -1.73 6.19 3.97
C ILE A 57 -1.57 6.34 5.48
N TYR A 58 -2.68 6.49 6.22
CA TYR A 58 -2.66 6.55 7.68
C TYR A 58 -2.09 5.27 8.30
N LYS A 59 -2.57 4.09 7.87
CA LYS A 59 -2.07 2.79 8.36
C LYS A 59 -0.59 2.59 8.04
N LEU A 60 -0.18 2.92 6.82
CA LEU A 60 1.22 2.83 6.39
C LEU A 60 2.13 3.73 7.24
N ASN A 61 1.77 5.01 7.40
CA ASN A 61 2.54 5.94 8.21
C ASN A 61 2.56 5.56 9.70
N SER A 62 1.46 5.00 10.22
CA SER A 62 1.38 4.54 11.61
C SER A 62 2.30 3.34 11.89
N SER A 63 2.64 2.55 10.87
CA SER A 63 3.52 1.37 11.01
C SER A 63 5.02 1.69 11.00
N ILE A 64 5.39 2.92 10.63
CA ILE A 64 6.79 3.37 10.54
C ILE A 64 7.19 4.34 11.66
N ASN A 65 6.23 4.76 12.49
CA ASN A 65 6.47 5.53 13.72
C ASN A 65 6.86 4.63 14.89
#